data_AF-A0A6I1K6A8-F1
#
_entry.id   AF-A0A6I1K6A8-F1
#
_cell.length_a   1.000
_cell.length_b   1.000
_cell.length_c   1.000
_cell.angle_alpha   90.00
_cell.angle_beta   90.00
_cell.angle_gamma   90.00
#
_symmetry.space_group_name_H-M   'P 1'
#
loop_
_entity.id
_entity.type
_entity.pdbx_description
1 polymer ?
#
loop_
_entity_poly.entity_id
_entity_poly.type
_entity_poly.pdbx_seq_one_letter_code
_entity_poly.pdbx_strand_id
1 'polypeptide(L)'
;MPEKSANEIPRGVREQYEKGVTALERSNLDYAIELLLGVLKAEPAFLAGREALRRAGQKKAAQGTGLFKKLVNSASSSPALAKARLITDSQPLEALFVAEQVIASDPKSSLAHDIFSKAALVAGFPRSAILSLEAMRQDTPADKEVSIRLSQAYTAIGQNDKAEAVFAALLKQHPHDPHLHEMAKNISASRTLNEGGYQNLADGTGSFRQALRNKDEAAQLEQESRITKDAAQSQNLIEQYVARLATEPDNLKLLKNVAELYAQQKDFYNAIDYYNKIEAIPGAMDATLEQARNDVIVKRFNQVIEQLDPALEDYEQQKAELAAQRDAFVLNDCLARVAKYPTDKAIRFELGVLYFNLGRIAEALPEFQQAENNPHKRLPAMLYSARCLAARNMNDMAARKLQAALKEKLGFDDERKELLYTLGCVLEKMGKKEEAMDQFKQIFEVDTKFRDVEQRVNDYYSGQG
;
A
#
# COMPACT_ATOMS: atom_id res chain seq x y z
N MET A 1 4.10 1.61 24.56
CA MET A 1 5.34 0.88 24.91
C MET A 1 5.19 -0.54 24.39
N PRO A 2 6.24 -1.19 23.82
CA PRO A 2 6.10 -2.57 23.38
C PRO A 2 5.81 -3.49 24.58
N GLU A 3 4.96 -4.49 24.37
CA GLU A 3 4.67 -5.51 25.38
C GLU A 3 5.92 -6.37 25.60
N LYS A 4 6.28 -6.57 26.87
CA LYS A 4 7.54 -7.20 27.27
C LYS A 4 7.42 -8.72 27.37
N SER A 5 8.46 -9.41 26.94
CA SER A 5 8.70 -10.83 27.21
C SER A 5 9.21 -11.06 28.64
N ALA A 6 9.21 -12.31 29.09
CA ALA A 6 9.70 -12.68 30.43
C ALA A 6 11.18 -12.34 30.65
N ASN A 7 11.97 -12.20 29.58
CA ASN A 7 13.40 -11.86 29.68
C ASN A 7 13.64 -10.37 29.88
N GLU A 8 12.66 -9.53 29.58
CA GLU A 8 12.76 -8.06 29.61
C GLU A 8 12.22 -7.43 30.91
N ILE A 9 11.68 -8.26 31.81
CA ILE A 9 11.18 -7.82 33.12
C ILE A 9 12.23 -8.01 34.22
N PRO A 10 12.21 -7.19 35.30
CA PRO A 10 13.17 -7.31 36.40
C PRO A 10 13.14 -8.70 37.06
N ARG A 11 14.30 -9.19 37.50
CA ARG A 11 14.47 -10.53 38.10
C ARG A 11 13.48 -10.78 39.25
N GLY A 12 13.30 -9.84 40.17
CA GLY A 12 12.36 -9.99 41.29
C GLY A 12 10.90 -10.16 40.84
N VAL A 13 10.51 -9.47 39.77
CA VAL A 13 9.17 -9.59 39.17
C VAL A 13 9.03 -10.94 38.46
N ARG A 14 10.08 -11.43 37.79
CA ARG A 14 10.12 -12.77 37.18
C ARG A 14 9.97 -13.89 38.21
N GLU A 15 10.70 -13.82 39.31
CA GLU A 15 10.60 -14.80 40.41
C GLU A 15 9.19 -14.81 41.03
N GLN A 16 8.56 -13.64 41.15
CA GLN A 16 7.17 -13.53 41.61
C GLN A 16 6.18 -14.13 40.59
N TYR A 17 6.41 -13.92 39.29
CA TYR A 17 5.61 -14.53 38.21
C TYR A 17 5.71 -16.06 38.24
N GLU A 18 6.91 -16.63 38.35
CA GLU A 18 7.12 -18.08 38.43
C GLU A 18 6.42 -18.70 39.64
N LYS A 19 6.45 -18.02 40.81
CA LYS A 19 5.68 -18.43 41.99
C LYS A 19 4.17 -18.39 41.73
N GLY A 20 3.68 -17.34 41.06
CA GLY A 20 2.28 -17.20 40.67
C GLY A 20 1.81 -18.31 39.73
N VAL A 21 2.61 -18.66 38.71
CA VAL A 21 2.33 -19.78 37.80
C VAL A 21 2.36 -21.12 38.54
N THR A 22 3.33 -21.33 39.43
CA THR A 22 3.38 -22.55 40.25
C THR A 22 2.15 -22.69 41.14
N ALA A 23 1.68 -21.60 41.75
CA ALA A 23 0.45 -21.58 42.54
C ALA A 23 -0.79 -21.90 41.69
N LEU A 24 -0.85 -21.39 40.45
CA LEU A 24 -1.90 -21.68 39.47
C LEU A 24 -1.92 -23.18 39.09
N GLU A 25 -0.76 -23.78 38.86
CA GLU A 25 -0.63 -25.21 38.55
C GLU A 25 -1.08 -26.09 39.72
N ARG A 26 -0.77 -25.69 40.95
CA ARG A 26 -1.23 -26.34 42.19
C ARG A 26 -2.68 -26.05 42.54
N SER A 27 -3.42 -25.34 41.68
CA SER A 27 -4.81 -24.92 41.91
C SER A 27 -5.03 -24.08 43.17
N ASN A 28 -4.00 -23.42 43.68
CA ASN A 28 -4.12 -22.40 44.73
C ASN A 28 -4.46 -21.05 44.08
N LEU A 29 -5.71 -20.91 43.65
CA LEU A 29 -6.14 -19.87 42.72
C LEU A 29 -6.15 -18.47 43.33
N ASP A 30 -6.54 -18.33 44.60
CA ASP A 30 -6.52 -17.03 45.32
C ASP A 30 -5.10 -16.46 45.39
N TYR A 31 -4.15 -17.29 45.85
CA TYR A 31 -2.76 -16.90 45.96
C TYR A 31 -2.11 -16.65 44.59
N ALA A 32 -2.46 -17.46 43.58
CA ALA A 32 -2.00 -17.24 42.21
C ALA A 32 -2.48 -15.88 41.66
N ILE A 33 -3.75 -15.55 41.83
CA ILE A 33 -4.33 -14.26 41.38
C ILE A 33 -3.64 -13.09 42.09
N GLU A 34 -3.43 -13.17 43.41
CA GLU A 34 -2.75 -12.13 44.18
C GLU A 34 -1.33 -11.88 43.67
N LEU A 35 -0.54 -12.95 43.50
CA LEU A 35 0.84 -12.85 43.01
C LEU A 35 0.90 -12.26 41.60
N LEU A 36 0.03 -12.73 40.69
CA LEU A 36 -0.01 -12.28 39.30
C LEU A 36 -0.52 -10.84 39.14
N LEU A 37 -1.46 -10.39 39.99
CA LEU A 37 -1.82 -8.97 40.07
C LEU A 37 -0.64 -8.12 40.57
N GLY A 38 0.12 -8.60 41.55
CA GLY A 38 1.35 -7.93 42.00
C GLY A 38 2.38 -7.76 40.88
N VAL A 39 2.55 -8.79 40.06
CA VAL A 39 3.42 -8.75 38.86
C VAL A 39 2.96 -7.69 37.87
N LEU A 40 1.67 -7.65 37.53
CA LEU A 40 1.14 -6.71 36.53
C LEU A 40 1.05 -5.27 37.05
N LYS A 41 0.98 -5.08 38.37
CA LYS A 41 1.14 -3.76 38.99
C LYS A 41 2.57 -3.23 38.85
N ALA A 42 3.56 -4.11 39.02
CA ALA A 42 4.97 -3.76 38.87
C ALA A 42 5.38 -3.60 37.39
N GLU A 43 4.81 -4.43 36.50
CA GLU A 43 5.14 -4.43 35.07
C GLU A 43 3.87 -4.61 34.20
N PRO A 44 3.17 -3.50 33.88
CA PRO A 44 1.90 -3.54 33.14
C PRO A 44 2.01 -4.07 31.71
N ALA A 45 3.20 -3.98 31.10
CA ALA A 45 3.46 -4.42 29.73
C ALA A 45 3.67 -5.94 29.60
N PHE A 46 3.63 -6.71 30.70
CA PHE A 46 3.97 -8.13 30.70
C PHE A 46 2.80 -9.04 30.28
N LEU A 47 2.73 -9.39 28.99
CA LEU A 47 1.64 -10.17 28.40
C LEU A 47 1.48 -11.58 29.01
N ALA A 48 2.57 -12.31 29.23
CA ALA A 48 2.49 -13.68 29.75
C ALA A 48 1.92 -13.75 31.18
N GLY A 49 2.25 -12.75 32.01
CA GLY A 49 1.67 -12.59 33.35
C GLY A 49 0.15 -12.39 33.29
N ARG A 50 -0.30 -11.59 32.32
CA ARG A 50 -1.71 -11.33 32.06
C ARG A 50 -2.47 -12.57 31.58
N GLU A 51 -1.92 -13.31 30.63
CA GLU A 51 -2.51 -14.59 30.18
C GLU A 51 -2.60 -15.62 31.33
N ALA A 52 -1.60 -15.68 32.21
CA ALA A 52 -1.64 -16.51 33.41
C ALA A 52 -2.75 -16.05 34.37
N LEU A 53 -2.90 -14.75 34.59
CA LEU A 53 -3.96 -14.19 35.44
C LEU A 53 -5.36 -14.51 34.89
N ARG A 54 -5.57 -14.40 33.57
CA ARG A 54 -6.85 -14.76 32.93
C ARG A 54 -7.19 -16.23 33.13
N ARG A 55 -6.20 -17.13 32.96
CA ARG A 55 -6.39 -18.56 33.23
C ARG A 55 -6.72 -18.84 34.70
N ALA A 56 -6.08 -18.14 35.63
CA ALA A 56 -6.37 -18.27 37.07
C ALA A 56 -7.80 -17.83 37.41
N GLY A 57 -8.22 -16.66 36.92
CA GLY A 57 -9.59 -16.16 37.11
C GLY A 57 -10.66 -17.06 36.49
N GLN A 58 -10.45 -17.55 35.28
CA GLN A 58 -11.36 -18.49 34.62
C GLN A 58 -11.48 -19.83 35.37
N LYS A 59 -10.36 -20.42 35.79
CA LYS A 59 -10.37 -21.64 36.63
C LYS A 59 -11.13 -21.41 37.93
N LYS A 60 -10.95 -20.24 38.56
CA LYS A 60 -11.60 -19.91 39.84
C LYS A 60 -13.10 -19.73 39.66
N ALA A 61 -13.53 -19.02 38.63
CA ALA A 61 -14.94 -18.87 38.30
C ALA A 61 -15.60 -20.23 37.99
N ALA A 62 -14.88 -21.15 37.34
CA ALA A 62 -15.37 -22.50 37.06
C ALA A 62 -15.51 -23.40 38.31
N GLN A 63 -14.74 -23.15 39.38
CA GLN A 63 -14.84 -23.91 40.64
C GLN A 63 -16.08 -23.57 41.49
N GLY A 64 -16.86 -22.54 41.12
CA GLY A 64 -18.23 -22.36 41.61
C GLY A 64 -18.40 -22.14 43.12
N THR A 65 -17.40 -21.63 43.86
CA THR A 65 -17.54 -21.41 45.30
C THR A 65 -18.56 -20.31 45.61
N GLY A 66 -19.58 -20.60 46.42
CA GLY A 66 -20.75 -19.72 46.64
C GLY A 66 -20.47 -18.34 47.25
N LEU A 67 -19.31 -18.16 47.91
CA LEU A 67 -18.80 -16.85 48.38
C LEU A 67 -18.37 -15.95 47.21
N PHE A 68 -17.84 -16.54 46.14
CA PHE A 68 -17.41 -15.85 44.93
C PHE A 68 -18.60 -15.23 44.18
N LYS A 69 -19.74 -15.92 44.14
CA LYS A 69 -20.96 -15.45 43.46
C LYS A 69 -21.54 -14.16 44.06
N LYS A 70 -21.32 -13.90 45.36
CA LYS A 70 -21.73 -12.64 46.03
C LYS A 70 -20.75 -11.48 45.79
N LEU A 71 -19.46 -11.77 45.61
CA LEU A 71 -18.41 -10.77 45.39
C LEU A 71 -18.33 -10.33 43.91
N VAL A 72 -18.65 -11.24 42.99
CA VAL A 72 -18.78 -10.99 41.53
C VAL A 72 -19.87 -9.95 41.22
N ASN A 73 -21.01 -10.02 41.92
CA ASN A 73 -22.12 -9.07 41.73
C ASN A 73 -21.85 -7.67 42.31
N SER A 74 -20.90 -7.50 43.24
CA SER A 74 -20.54 -6.20 43.82
C SER A 74 -19.31 -5.56 43.17
N ALA A 75 -18.43 -6.35 42.54
CA ALA A 75 -17.22 -5.87 41.88
C ALA A 75 -17.48 -5.26 40.48
N SER A 76 -18.42 -5.85 39.73
CA SER A 76 -18.83 -5.41 38.38
C SER A 76 -19.58 -4.06 38.36
N SER A 77 -20.07 -3.60 39.50
CA SER A 77 -20.68 -2.27 39.72
C SER A 77 -19.88 -1.40 40.70
N SER A 78 -18.57 -1.64 40.84
CA SER A 78 -17.75 -0.91 41.81
C SER A 78 -17.50 0.55 41.39
N PRO A 79 -17.51 1.51 42.34
CA PRO A 79 -17.09 2.89 42.08
C PRO A 79 -15.68 3.00 41.45
N ALA A 80 -14.84 1.98 41.70
CA ALA A 80 -13.53 1.85 41.09
C ALA A 80 -13.59 1.70 39.56
N LEU A 81 -14.52 0.91 39.01
CA LEU A 81 -14.72 0.81 37.55
C LEU A 81 -15.27 2.09 36.94
N ALA A 82 -16.15 2.79 37.65
CA ALA A 82 -16.65 4.09 37.21
C ALA A 82 -15.50 5.11 37.11
N LYS A 83 -14.63 5.17 38.13
CA LYS A 83 -13.40 5.97 38.08
C LYS A 83 -12.47 5.51 36.96
N ALA A 84 -12.24 4.20 36.82
CA ALA A 84 -11.37 3.64 35.79
C ALA A 84 -11.83 4.03 34.38
N ARG A 85 -13.15 4.00 34.13
CA ARG A 85 -13.74 4.44 32.86
C ARG A 85 -13.42 5.91 32.56
N LEU A 86 -13.51 6.79 33.56
CA LEU A 86 -13.24 8.23 33.40
C LEU A 86 -11.75 8.53 33.16
N ILE A 87 -10.85 7.71 33.69
CA ILE A 87 -9.40 7.91 33.57
C ILE A 87 -8.76 7.07 32.46
N THR A 88 -9.55 6.36 31.65
CA THR A 88 -9.06 5.47 30.57
C THR A 88 -8.06 6.16 29.65
N ASP A 89 -8.33 7.40 29.25
CA ASP A 89 -7.49 8.15 28.31
C ASP A 89 -6.32 8.88 29.00
N SER A 90 -6.53 9.37 30.22
CA SER A 90 -5.54 10.18 30.95
C SER A 90 -4.56 9.35 31.77
N GLN A 91 -5.00 8.22 32.32
CA GLN A 91 -4.24 7.31 33.16
C GLN A 91 -4.51 5.85 32.75
N PRO A 92 -4.13 5.45 31.53
CA PRO A 92 -4.47 4.15 30.96
C PRO A 92 -3.93 2.99 31.78
N LEU A 93 -2.75 3.10 32.40
CA LEU A 93 -2.18 2.02 33.22
C LEU A 93 -2.96 1.78 34.52
N GLU A 94 -3.49 2.83 35.15
CA GLU A 94 -4.34 2.69 36.34
C GLU A 94 -5.68 2.08 35.96
N ALA A 95 -6.32 2.56 34.88
CA ALA A 95 -7.57 2.01 34.37
C ALA A 95 -7.44 0.52 33.98
N LEU A 96 -6.34 0.17 33.29
CA LEU A 96 -6.00 -1.20 32.90
C LEU A 96 -5.92 -2.10 34.13
N PHE A 97 -5.20 -1.67 35.17
CA PHE A 97 -5.00 -2.47 36.38
C PHE A 97 -6.29 -2.66 37.18
N VAL A 98 -7.13 -1.62 37.32
CA VAL A 98 -8.44 -1.73 37.99
C VAL A 98 -9.36 -2.69 37.24
N ALA A 99 -9.40 -2.60 35.91
CA ALA A 99 -10.17 -3.53 35.10
C ALA A 99 -9.64 -4.97 35.21
N GLU A 100 -8.32 -5.14 35.29
CA GLU A 100 -7.65 -6.44 35.45
C GLU A 100 -8.03 -7.15 36.76
N GLN A 101 -8.12 -6.41 37.87
CA GLN A 101 -8.60 -6.93 39.15
C GLN A 101 -10.04 -7.44 39.06
N VAL A 102 -10.92 -6.67 38.42
CA VAL A 102 -12.30 -7.09 38.22
C VAL A 102 -12.35 -8.32 37.34
N ILE A 103 -11.65 -8.36 36.21
CA ILE A 103 -11.72 -9.52 35.30
C ILE A 103 -11.15 -10.80 35.94
N ALA A 104 -10.15 -10.68 36.82
CA ALA A 104 -9.65 -11.83 37.57
C ALA A 104 -10.70 -12.44 38.53
N SER A 105 -11.68 -11.64 38.97
CA SER A 105 -12.78 -12.08 39.85
C SER A 105 -14.07 -12.34 39.10
N ASP A 106 -14.38 -11.57 38.06
CA ASP A 106 -15.53 -11.73 37.18
C ASP A 106 -15.05 -11.79 35.72
N PRO A 107 -14.69 -13.00 35.23
CA PRO A 107 -14.21 -13.18 33.86
C PRO A 107 -15.22 -12.85 32.76
N LYS A 108 -16.48 -12.56 33.10
CA LYS A 108 -17.55 -12.24 32.14
C LYS A 108 -18.01 -10.78 32.24
N SER A 109 -17.33 -9.95 33.02
CA SER A 109 -17.69 -8.54 33.16
C SER A 109 -17.45 -7.75 31.88
N SER A 110 -18.50 -7.54 31.08
CA SER A 110 -18.44 -6.77 29.83
C SER A 110 -17.88 -5.36 30.04
N LEU A 111 -18.30 -4.66 31.09
CA LEU A 111 -17.80 -3.32 31.43
C LEU A 111 -16.29 -3.32 31.70
N ALA A 112 -15.79 -4.30 32.46
CA ALA A 112 -14.36 -4.39 32.75
C ALA A 112 -13.57 -4.72 31.49
N HIS A 113 -14.07 -5.59 30.62
CA HIS A 113 -13.44 -5.87 29.33
C HIS A 113 -13.42 -4.66 28.37
N ASP A 114 -14.47 -3.84 28.33
CA ASP A 114 -14.48 -2.58 27.56
C ASP A 114 -13.45 -1.59 28.08
N ILE A 115 -13.41 -1.35 29.39
CA ILE A 115 -12.39 -0.46 30.01
C ILE A 115 -10.98 -1.00 29.75
N PHE A 116 -10.78 -2.30 29.96
CA PHE A 116 -9.48 -2.96 29.77
C PHE A 116 -8.99 -2.82 28.33
N SER A 117 -9.83 -3.15 27.34
CA SER A 117 -9.45 -3.11 25.92
C SER A 117 -9.10 -1.69 25.48
N LYS A 118 -9.88 -0.67 25.87
CA LYS A 118 -9.58 0.74 25.58
C LYS A 118 -8.28 1.19 26.23
N ALA A 119 -8.13 0.96 27.53
CA ALA A 119 -6.92 1.34 28.28
C ALA A 119 -5.67 0.68 27.69
N ALA A 120 -5.77 -0.59 27.29
CA ALA A 120 -4.69 -1.32 26.64
C ALA A 120 -4.31 -0.71 25.28
N LEU A 121 -5.28 -0.34 24.45
CA LEU A 121 -5.00 0.32 23.17
C LEU A 121 -4.33 1.69 23.36
N VAL A 122 -4.82 2.51 24.31
CA VAL A 122 -4.22 3.82 24.63
C VAL A 122 -2.80 3.67 25.19
N ALA A 123 -2.52 2.64 25.99
CA ALA A 123 -1.18 2.34 26.48
C ALA A 123 -0.23 1.76 25.41
N GLY A 124 -0.75 1.42 24.23
CA GLY A 124 0.00 0.76 23.16
C GLY A 124 0.27 -0.71 23.42
N PHE A 125 -0.67 -1.42 24.07
CA PHE A 125 -0.63 -2.86 24.36
C PHE A 125 -1.67 -3.64 23.52
N PRO A 126 -1.53 -3.70 22.19
CA PRO A 126 -2.55 -4.28 21.32
C PRO A 126 -2.74 -5.80 21.54
N ARG A 127 -1.73 -6.58 21.92
CA ARG A 127 -1.91 -8.03 22.20
C ARG A 127 -2.75 -8.23 23.45
N SER A 128 -2.51 -7.44 24.49
CA SER A 128 -3.36 -7.44 25.69
C SER A 128 -4.80 -7.02 25.38
N ALA A 129 -5.00 -6.01 24.54
CA ALA A 129 -6.34 -5.57 24.14
C ALA A 129 -7.14 -6.70 23.46
N ILE A 130 -6.49 -7.47 22.57
CA ILE A 130 -7.09 -8.61 21.86
C ILE A 130 -7.71 -9.62 22.82
N LEU A 131 -7.05 -9.93 23.96
CA LEU A 131 -7.58 -10.88 24.95
C LEU A 131 -8.99 -10.50 25.45
N SER A 132 -9.23 -9.20 25.65
CA SER A 132 -10.54 -8.72 26.11
C SER A 132 -11.53 -8.54 24.98
N LEU A 133 -11.08 -8.10 23.81
CA LEU A 133 -11.92 -7.93 22.63
C LEU A 133 -12.43 -9.26 22.08
N GLU A 134 -11.61 -10.32 22.09
CA GLU A 134 -12.03 -11.68 21.73
C GLU A 134 -13.07 -12.23 22.72
N ALA A 135 -12.88 -12.01 24.03
CA ALA A 135 -13.86 -12.40 25.04
C ALA A 135 -15.20 -11.69 24.83
N MET A 136 -15.18 -10.37 24.60
CA MET A 136 -16.39 -9.59 24.29
C MET A 136 -17.08 -10.06 23.00
N ARG A 137 -16.30 -10.40 21.96
CA ARG A 137 -16.85 -10.91 20.69
C ARG A 137 -17.49 -12.29 20.84
N GLN A 138 -17.01 -13.15 21.74
CA GLN A 138 -17.66 -14.44 22.01
C GLN A 138 -19.05 -14.26 22.63
N ASP A 139 -19.19 -13.29 23.54
CA ASP A 139 -20.47 -13.02 24.23
C ASP A 139 -21.45 -12.21 23.36
N THR A 140 -20.94 -11.23 22.60
CA THR A 140 -21.73 -10.41 21.67
C THR A 140 -21.04 -10.34 20.29
N PRO A 141 -21.24 -11.36 19.43
CA PRO A 141 -20.56 -11.46 18.12
C PRO A 141 -20.88 -10.37 17.10
N ALA A 142 -21.95 -9.60 17.31
CA ALA A 142 -22.44 -8.55 16.42
C ALA A 142 -22.14 -7.12 16.91
N ASP A 143 -21.31 -6.95 17.94
CA ASP A 143 -20.91 -5.60 18.37
C ASP A 143 -19.94 -4.98 17.35
N LYS A 144 -20.42 -3.92 16.68
CA LYS A 144 -19.69 -3.17 15.67
C LYS A 144 -18.40 -2.56 16.21
N GLU A 145 -18.47 -1.93 17.38
CA GLU A 145 -17.35 -1.21 17.97
C GLU A 145 -16.24 -2.16 18.44
N VAL A 146 -16.63 -3.29 19.05
CA VAL A 146 -15.69 -4.36 19.42
C VAL A 146 -15.00 -4.93 18.18
N SER A 147 -15.74 -5.15 17.09
CA SER A 147 -15.18 -5.68 15.84
C SER A 147 -14.17 -4.71 15.20
N ILE A 148 -14.46 -3.41 15.20
CA ILE A 148 -13.54 -2.38 14.70
C ILE A 148 -12.24 -2.38 15.51
N ARG A 149 -12.33 -2.29 16.84
CA ARG A 149 -11.14 -2.26 17.71
C ARG A 149 -10.33 -3.55 17.63
N LEU A 150 -11.00 -4.70 17.54
CA LEU A 150 -10.33 -6.00 17.40
C LEU A 150 -9.55 -6.07 16.09
N SER A 151 -10.15 -5.60 15.00
CA SER A 151 -9.48 -5.51 13.70
C SER A 151 -8.26 -4.60 13.76
N GLN A 152 -8.39 -3.39 14.32
CA GLN A 152 -7.28 -2.45 14.49
C GLN A 152 -6.15 -3.03 15.34
N ALA A 153 -6.49 -3.72 16.44
CA ALA A 153 -5.51 -4.37 17.31
C ALA A 153 -4.75 -5.48 16.58
N TYR A 154 -5.43 -6.29 15.75
CA TYR A 154 -4.78 -7.31 14.91
C TYR A 154 -3.86 -6.69 13.85
N THR A 155 -4.29 -5.61 13.18
CA THR A 155 -3.44 -4.87 12.23
C THR A 155 -2.19 -4.32 12.91
N ALA A 156 -2.32 -3.75 14.11
CA ALA A 156 -1.20 -3.19 14.88
C ALA A 156 -0.13 -4.24 15.25
N ILE A 157 -0.50 -5.53 15.32
CA ILE A 157 0.45 -6.63 15.60
C ILE A 157 0.83 -7.44 14.36
N GLY A 158 0.46 -6.96 13.17
CA GLY A 158 0.75 -7.60 11.89
C GLY A 158 -0.09 -8.85 11.59
N GLN A 159 -1.11 -9.17 12.39
CA GLN A 159 -2.02 -10.31 12.15
C GLN A 159 -3.14 -9.92 11.16
N ASN A 160 -2.75 -9.50 9.96
CA ASN A 160 -3.66 -8.92 8.97
C ASN A 160 -4.77 -9.89 8.50
N ASP A 161 -4.49 -11.20 8.40
CA ASP A 161 -5.53 -12.18 8.03
C ASP A 161 -6.67 -12.22 9.05
N LYS A 162 -6.35 -12.12 10.35
CA LYS A 162 -7.37 -12.07 11.40
C LYS A 162 -8.11 -10.74 11.40
N ALA A 163 -7.41 -9.64 11.13
CA ALA A 163 -8.03 -8.32 10.98
C ALA A 163 -9.07 -8.34 9.85
N GLU A 164 -8.68 -8.81 8.66
CA GLU A 164 -9.58 -8.94 7.50
C GLU A 164 -10.75 -9.88 7.79
N ALA A 165 -10.52 -11.04 8.44
CA ALA A 165 -11.60 -11.95 8.78
C ALA A 165 -12.65 -11.33 9.72
N VAL A 166 -12.20 -10.56 10.73
CA VAL A 166 -13.10 -9.80 11.62
C VAL A 166 -13.87 -8.74 10.82
N PHE A 167 -13.16 -7.99 9.98
CA PHE A 167 -13.74 -6.86 9.27
C PHE A 167 -14.69 -7.29 8.14
N ALA A 168 -14.39 -8.38 7.44
CA ALA A 168 -15.27 -8.98 6.43
C ALA A 168 -16.58 -9.49 7.06
N ALA A 169 -16.52 -10.08 8.26
CA ALA A 169 -17.72 -10.45 9.00
C ALA A 169 -18.56 -9.23 9.37
N LEU A 170 -17.92 -8.12 9.75
CA LEU A 170 -18.59 -6.86 10.06
C LEU A 170 -19.25 -6.23 8.82
N LEU A 171 -18.57 -6.23 7.67
CA LEU A 171 -19.13 -5.73 6.40
C LEU A 171 -20.33 -6.54 5.92
N LYS A 172 -20.34 -7.86 6.13
CA LYS A 172 -21.52 -8.70 5.84
C LYS A 172 -22.76 -8.27 6.64
N GLN A 173 -22.58 -7.78 7.86
CA GLN A 173 -23.66 -7.28 8.72
C GLN A 173 -24.06 -5.84 8.37
N HIS A 174 -23.14 -5.06 7.79
CA HIS A 174 -23.35 -3.67 7.40
C HIS A 174 -22.93 -3.39 5.94
N PRO A 175 -23.61 -3.96 4.93
CA PRO A 175 -23.16 -3.92 3.53
C PRO A 175 -23.19 -2.54 2.87
N HIS A 176 -23.84 -1.56 3.51
CA HIS A 176 -24.04 -0.22 2.94
C HIS A 176 -23.40 0.89 3.79
N ASP A 177 -22.55 0.55 4.76
CA ASP A 177 -21.85 1.56 5.57
C ASP A 177 -20.57 2.03 4.86
N PRO A 178 -20.52 3.27 4.33
CA PRO A 178 -19.38 3.74 3.54
C PRO A 178 -18.09 3.85 4.37
N HIS A 179 -18.22 4.19 5.66
CA HIS A 179 -17.08 4.33 6.56
C HIS A 179 -16.40 2.97 6.81
N LEU A 180 -17.19 1.89 6.91
CA LEU A 180 -16.62 0.55 7.03
C LEU A 180 -15.90 0.13 5.74
N HIS A 181 -16.44 0.45 4.56
CA HIS A 181 -15.75 0.14 3.30
C HIS A 181 -14.40 0.86 3.17
N GLU A 182 -14.32 2.12 3.62
CA GLU A 182 -13.06 2.87 3.66
C GLU A 182 -12.04 2.24 4.63
N MET A 183 -12.47 1.88 5.85
CA MET A 183 -11.61 1.19 6.81
C MET A 183 -11.11 -0.16 6.29
N ALA A 184 -11.95 -0.93 5.59
CA ALA A 184 -11.55 -2.19 4.97
C ALA A 184 -10.44 -2.02 3.93
N LYS A 185 -10.56 -0.96 3.10
CA LYS A 185 -9.52 -0.61 2.13
C LYS A 185 -8.18 -0.29 2.82
N ASN A 186 -8.21 0.41 3.95
CA ASN A 186 -7.00 0.74 4.71
C ASN A 186 -6.37 -0.52 5.34
N ILE A 187 -7.17 -1.44 5.89
CA ILE A 187 -6.69 -2.72 6.43
C ILE A 187 -6.04 -3.58 5.34
N SER A 188 -6.68 -3.66 4.17
CA SER A 188 -6.16 -4.38 3.00
C SER A 188 -4.89 -3.72 2.43
N ALA A 189 -4.80 -2.38 2.44
CA ALA A 189 -3.58 -1.67 2.05
C ALA A 189 -2.42 -1.92 3.03
N SER A 190 -2.70 -1.99 4.34
CA SER A 190 -1.69 -2.36 5.35
C SER A 190 -1.16 -3.78 5.17
N ARG A 191 -1.99 -4.71 4.67
CA ARG A 191 -1.57 -6.07 4.28
C ARG A 191 -0.51 -6.01 3.18
N THR A 192 -0.79 -5.32 2.07
CA THR A 192 0.14 -5.19 0.94
C THR A 192 1.48 -4.54 1.34
N LEU A 193 1.44 -3.56 2.26
CA LEU A 193 2.64 -2.90 2.78
C LEU A 193 3.48 -3.79 3.70
N ASN A 194 2.85 -4.63 4.53
CA ASN A 194 3.56 -5.55 5.43
C ASN A 194 4.00 -6.85 4.73
N GLU A 195 3.22 -7.37 3.77
CA GLU A 195 3.59 -8.49 2.91
C GLU A 195 4.74 -8.11 1.96
N GLY A 196 4.92 -6.82 1.65
CA GLY A 196 6.08 -6.27 0.95
C GLY A 196 7.43 -6.35 1.70
N GLY A 197 7.47 -6.96 2.89
CA GLY A 197 8.72 -7.44 3.50
C GLY A 197 9.56 -6.44 4.30
N TYR A 198 9.08 -5.22 4.56
CA TYR A 198 9.90 -4.19 5.21
C TYR A 198 9.92 -4.20 6.75
N GLN A 199 9.08 -4.99 7.43
CA GLN A 199 9.04 -5.00 8.91
C GLN A 199 9.76 -6.19 9.57
N ASN A 200 9.98 -7.29 8.86
CA ASN A 200 10.60 -8.51 9.43
C ASN A 200 12.12 -8.39 9.64
N LEU A 201 12.72 -7.23 9.34
CA LEU A 201 14.14 -6.96 9.51
C LEU A 201 14.48 -6.18 10.80
N ALA A 202 13.49 -5.72 11.57
CA ALA A 202 13.74 -4.81 12.69
C ALA A 202 13.92 -5.50 14.07
N ASP A 203 13.27 -6.63 14.35
CA ASP A 203 13.10 -7.10 15.74
C ASP A 203 13.77 -8.44 16.10
N GLY A 204 14.63 -9.01 15.25
CA GLY A 204 15.62 -10.04 15.63
C GLY A 204 15.14 -11.28 16.41
N THR A 205 13.83 -11.54 16.50
CA THR A 205 13.24 -12.50 17.46
C THR A 205 12.20 -13.45 16.84
N GLY A 206 12.16 -13.55 15.50
CA GLY A 206 11.37 -14.57 14.82
C GLY A 206 11.98 -15.97 14.95
N SER A 207 11.53 -16.76 15.93
CA SER A 207 11.98 -18.13 16.14
C SER A 207 11.57 -19.05 14.98
N PHE A 208 12.57 -19.68 14.35
CA PHE A 208 12.54 -20.71 13.30
C PHE A 208 11.52 -21.87 13.50
N ARG A 209 10.82 -21.96 14.64
CA ARG A 209 9.92 -23.07 14.98
C ARG A 209 8.42 -22.80 14.77
N GLN A 210 7.98 -21.55 14.58
CA GLN A 210 6.58 -21.27 14.20
C GLN A 210 6.35 -21.33 12.67
N ALA A 211 7.42 -21.38 11.88
CA ALA A 211 7.39 -21.68 10.44
C ALA A 211 7.00 -23.14 10.11
N LEU A 212 6.88 -24.03 11.12
CA LEU A 212 6.68 -25.47 10.90
C LEU A 212 5.24 -25.89 10.55
N ARG A 213 4.24 -25.01 10.67
CA ARG A 213 2.87 -25.29 10.18
C ARG A 213 2.60 -24.76 8.76
N ASN A 214 3.53 -23.95 8.25
CA ASN A 214 3.55 -23.42 6.90
C ASN A 214 4.72 -24.03 6.13
N LYS A 215 4.96 -25.33 6.21
CA LYS A 215 6.03 -25.93 5.40
C LYS A 215 5.75 -25.79 3.91
N ASP A 216 4.48 -25.88 3.50
CA ASP A 216 4.10 -25.75 2.09
C ASP A 216 3.95 -24.28 1.67
N GLU A 217 3.38 -23.43 2.52
CA GLU A 217 3.18 -22.01 2.23
C GLU A 217 4.47 -21.19 2.41
N ALA A 218 5.33 -21.55 3.37
CA ALA A 218 6.66 -20.94 3.51
C ALA A 218 7.63 -21.48 2.46
N ALA A 219 7.50 -22.73 1.99
CA ALA A 219 8.23 -23.20 0.82
C ALA A 219 7.76 -22.48 -0.45
N GLN A 220 6.44 -22.30 -0.63
CA GLN A 220 5.89 -21.48 -1.72
C GLN A 220 6.33 -20.02 -1.62
N LEU A 221 6.35 -19.42 -0.43
CA LEU A 221 6.80 -18.03 -0.23
C LEU A 221 8.33 -17.89 -0.31
N GLU A 222 9.12 -18.89 0.08
CA GLU A 222 10.58 -18.92 -0.17
C GLU A 222 10.85 -19.10 -1.66
N GLN A 223 10.05 -19.90 -2.36
CA GLN A 223 10.14 -20.11 -3.80
C GLN A 223 9.66 -18.86 -4.55
N GLU A 224 8.61 -18.19 -4.05
CA GLU A 224 8.10 -16.90 -4.53
C GLU A 224 9.05 -15.73 -4.24
N SER A 225 9.80 -15.78 -3.13
CA SER A 225 10.86 -14.82 -2.80
C SER A 225 12.16 -15.09 -3.55
N ARG A 226 12.41 -16.35 -3.97
CA ARG A 226 13.51 -16.77 -4.85
C ARG A 226 13.20 -16.60 -6.35
N ILE A 227 11.96 -16.22 -6.72
CA ILE A 227 11.48 -16.01 -8.11
C ILE A 227 12.41 -15.12 -8.94
N THR A 228 13.25 -14.30 -8.32
CA THR A 228 13.98 -13.26 -9.04
C THR A 228 15.13 -13.76 -9.94
N LYS A 229 15.52 -15.06 -10.00
CA LYS A 229 16.72 -15.47 -10.78
C LYS A 229 16.77 -16.80 -11.54
N ASP A 230 15.78 -17.70 -11.48
CA ASP A 230 15.87 -19.00 -12.21
C ASP A 230 14.62 -19.30 -13.06
N ALA A 231 14.77 -19.23 -14.39
CA ALA A 231 13.70 -19.46 -15.36
C ALA A 231 13.06 -20.86 -15.24
N ALA A 232 13.83 -21.86 -14.82
CA ALA A 232 13.32 -23.22 -14.63
C ALA A 232 12.36 -23.32 -13.43
N GLN A 233 12.59 -22.53 -12.38
CA GLN A 233 11.72 -22.50 -11.20
C GLN A 233 10.41 -21.76 -11.47
N SER A 234 10.48 -20.64 -12.21
CA SER A 234 9.29 -19.92 -12.66
C SER A 234 8.40 -20.79 -13.54
N GLN A 235 8.98 -21.60 -14.44
CA GLN A 235 8.21 -22.50 -15.30
C GLN A 235 7.49 -23.59 -14.51
N ASN A 236 8.17 -24.22 -13.55
CA ASN A 236 7.56 -25.24 -12.69
C ASN A 236 6.39 -24.66 -11.87
N LEU A 237 6.54 -23.43 -11.36
CA LEU A 237 5.49 -22.76 -10.59
C LEU A 237 4.25 -22.46 -11.45
N ILE A 238 4.46 -22.01 -12.69
CA ILE A 238 3.38 -21.84 -13.67
C ILE A 238 2.63 -23.16 -13.86
N GLU A 239 3.34 -24.28 -14.12
CA GLU A 239 2.70 -25.59 -14.32
C GLU A 239 1.85 -26.01 -13.12
N GLN A 240 2.35 -25.81 -11.89
CA GLN A 240 1.59 -26.10 -10.67
C GLN A 240 0.33 -25.23 -10.54
N TYR A 241 0.44 -23.92 -10.79
CA TYR A 241 -0.69 -23.01 -10.71
C TYR A 241 -1.73 -23.28 -11.80
N VAL A 242 -1.29 -23.59 -13.02
CA VAL A 242 -2.18 -23.98 -14.12
C VAL A 242 -2.90 -25.29 -13.83
N ALA A 243 -2.22 -26.28 -13.25
CA ALA A 243 -2.88 -27.52 -12.84
C ALA A 243 -3.97 -27.29 -11.78
N ARG A 244 -3.74 -26.38 -10.82
CA ARG A 244 -4.75 -25.99 -9.82
C ARG A 244 -5.93 -25.24 -10.43
N LEU A 245 -5.67 -24.38 -11.43
CA LEU A 245 -6.72 -23.68 -12.16
C LEU A 245 -7.66 -24.63 -12.92
N ALA A 246 -7.27 -25.88 -13.18
CA ALA A 246 -8.18 -26.89 -13.73
C ALA A 246 -9.33 -27.24 -12.77
N THR A 247 -9.09 -27.13 -11.45
CA THR A 247 -10.10 -27.37 -10.39
C THR A 247 -10.67 -26.07 -9.81
N GLU A 248 -9.95 -24.96 -9.94
CA GLU A 248 -10.30 -23.65 -9.40
C GLU A 248 -10.24 -22.56 -10.51
N PRO A 249 -11.05 -22.64 -11.58
CA PRO A 249 -10.87 -21.82 -12.79
C PRO A 249 -11.00 -20.30 -12.57
N ASP A 250 -11.81 -19.90 -11.59
CA ASP A 250 -12.08 -18.48 -11.28
C ASP A 250 -11.24 -17.94 -10.11
N ASN A 251 -10.19 -18.67 -9.69
CA ASN A 251 -9.31 -18.22 -8.61
C ASN A 251 -8.45 -17.04 -9.10
N LEU A 252 -8.89 -15.82 -8.78
CA LEU A 252 -8.24 -14.57 -9.19
C LEU A 252 -6.78 -14.45 -8.79
N LYS A 253 -6.41 -14.95 -7.59
CA LYS A 253 -5.02 -14.92 -7.12
C LYS A 253 -4.13 -15.77 -8.02
N LEU A 254 -4.57 -16.99 -8.34
CA LEU A 254 -3.82 -17.88 -9.22
C LEU A 254 -3.75 -17.36 -10.66
N LEU A 255 -4.86 -16.86 -11.20
CA LEU A 255 -4.88 -16.26 -12.54
C LEU A 255 -3.90 -15.07 -12.65
N LYS A 256 -3.90 -14.17 -11.66
CA LYS A 256 -2.99 -13.03 -11.59
C LYS A 256 -1.53 -13.49 -11.50
N ASN A 257 -1.21 -14.39 -10.57
CA ASN A 257 0.15 -14.88 -10.38
C ASN A 257 0.69 -15.55 -11.64
N VAL A 258 -0.13 -16.35 -12.34
CA VAL A 258 0.27 -16.97 -13.61
C VAL A 258 0.52 -15.92 -14.69
N ALA A 259 -0.34 -14.90 -14.82
CA ALA A 259 -0.14 -13.81 -15.77
C ALA A 259 1.17 -13.04 -15.52
N GLU A 260 1.47 -12.74 -14.25
CA GLU A 260 2.71 -12.05 -13.85
C GLU A 260 3.96 -12.90 -14.10
N LEU A 261 3.92 -14.21 -13.80
CA LEU A 261 5.02 -15.13 -14.06
C LEU A 261 5.32 -15.25 -15.56
N TYR A 262 4.29 -15.38 -16.41
CA TYR A 262 4.48 -15.35 -17.87
C TYR A 262 5.07 -14.02 -18.34
N ALA A 263 4.59 -12.89 -17.82
CA ALA A 263 5.12 -11.57 -18.16
C ALA A 263 6.59 -11.40 -17.75
N GLN A 264 7.01 -11.98 -16.61
CA GLN A 264 8.41 -11.99 -16.17
C GLN A 264 9.31 -12.81 -17.11
N GLN A 265 8.79 -13.92 -17.65
CA GLN A 265 9.48 -14.74 -18.64
C GLN A 265 9.49 -14.13 -20.05
N LYS A 266 8.90 -12.93 -20.23
CA LYS A 266 8.66 -12.29 -21.53
C LYS A 266 7.78 -13.11 -22.48
N ASP A 267 7.00 -14.04 -21.93
CA ASP A 267 5.93 -14.72 -22.66
C ASP A 267 4.66 -13.87 -22.55
N PHE A 268 4.64 -12.78 -23.30
CA PHE A 268 3.57 -11.80 -23.20
C PHE A 268 2.25 -12.30 -23.77
N TYR A 269 2.27 -13.29 -24.68
CA TYR A 269 1.04 -13.89 -25.23
C TYR A 269 0.26 -14.62 -24.15
N ASN A 270 0.91 -15.55 -23.45
CA ASN A 270 0.26 -16.27 -22.35
C ASN A 270 -0.13 -15.31 -21.23
N ALA A 271 0.72 -14.34 -20.87
CA ALA A 271 0.36 -13.35 -19.87
C ALA A 271 -0.95 -12.62 -20.18
N ILE A 272 -1.13 -12.15 -21.42
CA ILE A 272 -2.35 -11.48 -21.88
C ILE A 272 -3.56 -12.42 -21.80
N ASP A 273 -3.42 -13.68 -22.20
CA ASP A 273 -4.51 -14.66 -22.14
C ASP A 273 -5.01 -14.88 -20.71
N TYR A 274 -4.12 -14.91 -19.71
CA TYR A 274 -4.53 -15.02 -18.31
C TYR A 274 -5.18 -13.74 -17.79
N TYR A 275 -4.73 -12.56 -18.20
CA TYR A 275 -5.46 -11.31 -17.90
C TYR A 275 -6.85 -11.28 -18.55
N ASN A 276 -7.02 -11.81 -19.77
CA ASN A 276 -8.32 -11.91 -20.44
C ASN A 276 -9.27 -12.89 -19.70
N LYS A 277 -8.73 -13.97 -19.11
CA LYS A 277 -9.52 -14.85 -18.23
C LYS A 277 -10.01 -14.11 -16.99
N ILE A 278 -9.20 -13.23 -16.40
CA ILE A 278 -9.63 -12.38 -15.27
C ILE A 278 -10.75 -11.43 -15.73
N GLU A 279 -10.64 -10.83 -16.92
CA GLU A 279 -11.66 -9.94 -17.47
C GLU A 279 -13.02 -10.61 -17.68
N ALA A 280 -13.00 -11.89 -18.04
CA ALA A 280 -14.22 -12.68 -18.22
C ALA A 280 -14.99 -12.91 -16.91
N ILE A 281 -14.37 -12.69 -15.74
CA ILE A 281 -15.01 -12.85 -14.43
C ILE A 281 -15.66 -11.51 -14.03
N PRO A 282 -17.00 -11.45 -13.86
CA PRO A 282 -17.69 -10.20 -13.58
C PRO A 282 -17.18 -9.50 -12.31
N GLY A 283 -16.72 -8.25 -12.47
CA GLY A 283 -16.23 -7.43 -11.37
C GLY A 283 -14.82 -7.77 -10.87
N ALA A 284 -14.13 -8.74 -11.48
CA ALA A 284 -12.77 -9.11 -11.10
C ALA A 284 -11.69 -8.18 -11.66
N MET A 285 -11.93 -7.59 -12.83
CA MET A 285 -11.00 -6.65 -13.46
C MET A 285 -11.09 -5.28 -12.80
N ASP A 286 -10.07 -4.93 -12.00
CA ASP A 286 -9.90 -3.59 -11.46
C ASP A 286 -8.96 -2.73 -12.34
N ALA A 287 -8.85 -1.43 -12.02
CA ALA A 287 -8.02 -0.50 -12.80
C ALA A 287 -6.51 -0.85 -12.76
N THR A 288 -6.04 -1.50 -11.70
CA THR A 288 -4.63 -1.89 -11.55
C THR A 288 -4.31 -3.07 -12.47
N LEU A 289 -5.19 -4.06 -12.51
CA LEU A 289 -5.09 -5.23 -13.38
C LEU A 289 -5.26 -4.84 -14.86
N GLU A 290 -6.17 -3.91 -15.14
CA GLU A 290 -6.35 -3.34 -16.49
C GLU A 290 -5.07 -2.65 -16.96
N GLN A 291 -4.45 -1.82 -16.11
CA GLN A 291 -3.17 -1.19 -16.40
C GLN A 291 -2.05 -2.22 -16.62
N ALA A 292 -1.94 -3.22 -15.73
CA ALA A 292 -0.92 -4.27 -15.85
C ALA A 292 -1.06 -5.07 -17.15
N ARG A 293 -2.28 -5.41 -17.56
CA ARG A 293 -2.56 -6.06 -18.85
C ARG A 293 -2.12 -5.17 -20.01
N ASN A 294 -2.50 -3.90 -19.98
CA ASN A 294 -2.21 -2.97 -21.08
C ASN A 294 -0.70 -2.71 -21.22
N ASP A 295 0.04 -2.63 -20.10
CA ASP A 295 1.50 -2.57 -20.10
C ASP A 295 2.13 -3.82 -20.75
N VAL A 296 1.59 -5.01 -20.46
CA VAL A 296 2.04 -6.27 -21.08
C VAL A 296 1.73 -6.29 -22.59
N ILE A 297 0.58 -5.79 -23.02
CA ILE A 297 0.24 -5.65 -24.45
C ILE A 297 1.26 -4.75 -25.17
N VAL A 298 1.64 -3.62 -24.57
CA VAL A 298 2.66 -2.72 -25.14
C VAL A 298 4.02 -3.41 -25.20
N LYS A 299 4.42 -4.14 -24.16
CA LYS A 299 5.66 -4.94 -24.15
C LYS A 299 5.66 -6.01 -25.24
N ARG A 300 4.53 -6.67 -25.49
CA ARG A 300 4.36 -7.62 -26.61
C ARG A 300 4.61 -6.94 -27.94
N PHE A 301 3.98 -5.78 -28.21
CA PHE A 301 4.22 -5.05 -29.46
C PHE A 301 5.71 -4.71 -29.64
N ASN A 302 6.36 -4.20 -28.59
CA ASN A 302 7.77 -3.87 -28.64
C ASN A 302 8.65 -5.10 -28.89
N GLN A 303 8.36 -6.24 -28.26
CA GLN A 303 9.07 -7.50 -28.49
C GLN A 303 8.92 -7.97 -29.94
N VAL A 304 7.71 -7.92 -30.50
CA VAL A 304 7.46 -8.31 -31.90
C VAL A 304 8.21 -7.38 -32.87
N ILE A 305 8.22 -6.07 -32.60
CA ILE A 305 8.98 -5.09 -33.39
C ILE A 305 10.49 -5.34 -33.31
N GLU A 306 11.02 -5.65 -32.13
CA GLU A 306 12.45 -5.94 -31.93
C GLU A 306 12.88 -7.26 -32.59
N GLN A 307 11.99 -8.25 -32.66
CA GLN A 307 12.26 -9.56 -33.25
C GLN A 307 11.96 -9.63 -34.75
N LEU A 308 11.45 -8.55 -35.36
CA LEU A 308 11.17 -8.49 -36.79
C LEU A 308 12.48 -8.60 -37.58
N ASP A 309 12.52 -9.53 -38.54
CA ASP A 309 13.73 -9.79 -39.34
C ASP A 309 14.07 -8.58 -40.23
N PRO A 310 15.23 -7.93 -40.03
CA PRO A 310 15.66 -6.81 -40.86
C PRO A 310 15.90 -7.15 -42.34
N ALA A 311 15.98 -8.44 -42.69
CA ALA A 311 16.16 -8.90 -44.07
C ALA A 311 14.85 -8.99 -44.88
N LEU A 312 13.68 -8.75 -44.26
CA LEU A 312 12.41 -8.72 -44.97
C LEU A 312 12.37 -7.58 -45.98
N GLU A 313 11.89 -7.85 -47.20
CA GLU A 313 11.75 -6.84 -48.26
C GLU A 313 10.85 -5.66 -47.85
N ASP A 314 9.86 -5.93 -47.01
CA ASP A 314 8.89 -4.97 -46.48
C ASP A 314 9.11 -4.67 -44.98
N TYR A 315 10.32 -4.89 -44.46
CA TYR A 315 10.68 -4.69 -43.04
C TYR A 315 10.22 -3.33 -42.49
N GLU A 316 10.57 -2.22 -43.16
CA GLU A 316 10.22 -0.87 -42.69
C GLU A 316 8.71 -0.63 -42.68
N GLN A 317 7.99 -1.20 -43.65
CA GLN A 317 6.53 -1.10 -43.72
C GLN A 317 5.87 -1.89 -42.58
N GLN A 318 6.25 -3.16 -42.38
CA GLN A 318 5.71 -3.99 -41.30
C GLN A 318 6.04 -3.42 -39.92
N LYS A 319 7.27 -2.91 -39.73
CA LYS A 319 7.68 -2.24 -38.51
C LYS A 319 6.83 -1.02 -38.21
N ALA A 320 6.61 -0.17 -39.21
CA ALA A 320 5.78 1.02 -39.08
C ALA A 320 4.31 0.66 -38.78
N GLU A 321 3.78 -0.40 -39.40
CA GLU A 321 2.42 -0.88 -39.15
C GLU A 321 2.24 -1.40 -37.72
N LEU A 322 3.17 -2.23 -37.22
CA LEU A 322 3.17 -2.70 -35.84
C LEU A 322 3.30 -1.55 -34.83
N ALA A 323 4.16 -0.57 -35.12
CA ALA A 323 4.29 0.63 -34.29
C ALA A 323 2.98 1.44 -34.28
N ALA A 324 2.32 1.60 -35.43
CA ALA A 324 1.04 2.29 -35.53
C ALA A 324 -0.07 1.55 -34.76
N GLN A 325 -0.11 0.22 -34.82
CA GLN A 325 -1.05 -0.60 -34.05
C GLN A 325 -0.82 -0.45 -32.53
N ARG A 326 0.43 -0.47 -32.09
CA ARG A 326 0.80 -0.21 -30.70
C ARG A 326 0.34 1.17 -30.26
N ASP A 327 0.64 2.19 -31.03
CA ASP A 327 0.34 3.57 -30.66
C ASP A 327 -1.18 3.82 -30.66
N ALA A 328 -1.92 3.21 -31.59
CA ALA A 328 -3.38 3.23 -31.59
C ALA A 328 -3.96 2.53 -30.35
N PHE A 329 -3.39 1.40 -29.92
CA PHE A 329 -3.79 0.72 -28.70
C PHE A 329 -3.59 1.62 -27.46
N VAL A 330 -2.39 2.19 -27.30
CA VAL A 330 -2.06 3.09 -26.18
C VAL A 330 -2.96 4.32 -26.15
N LEU A 331 -3.25 4.90 -27.33
CA LEU A 331 -4.17 6.03 -27.45
C LEU A 331 -5.59 5.65 -27.01
N ASN A 332 -6.11 4.52 -27.47
CA ASN A 332 -7.46 4.07 -27.12
C ASN A 332 -7.59 3.76 -25.62
N ASP A 333 -6.57 3.15 -25.01
CA ASP A 333 -6.50 2.97 -23.55
C ASP A 333 -6.58 4.32 -22.83
N CYS A 334 -5.73 5.28 -23.21
CA CYS A 334 -5.72 6.58 -22.58
C CYS A 334 -7.06 7.33 -22.74
N LEU A 335 -7.68 7.22 -23.92
CA LEU A 335 -9.03 7.77 -24.18
C LEU A 335 -10.09 7.15 -23.27
N ALA A 336 -10.06 5.82 -23.08
CA ALA A 336 -10.97 5.14 -22.17
C ALA A 336 -10.77 5.63 -20.72
N ARG A 337 -9.51 5.81 -20.29
CA ARG A 337 -9.18 6.38 -18.97
C ARG A 337 -9.67 7.82 -18.80
N VAL A 338 -9.51 8.69 -19.81
CA VAL A 338 -10.05 10.05 -19.77
C VAL A 338 -11.58 10.06 -19.73
N ALA A 339 -12.25 9.16 -20.46
CA ALA A 339 -13.70 9.05 -20.43
C ALA A 339 -14.22 8.61 -19.05
N LYS A 340 -13.51 7.70 -18.38
CA LYS A 340 -13.82 7.20 -17.03
C LYS A 340 -13.52 8.24 -15.94
N TYR A 341 -12.46 9.04 -16.11
CA TYR A 341 -11.99 10.04 -15.14
C TYR A 341 -11.83 11.43 -15.80
N PRO A 342 -12.93 12.08 -16.22
CA PRO A 342 -12.87 13.28 -17.06
C PRO A 342 -12.29 14.52 -16.35
N THR A 343 -12.29 14.53 -15.03
CA THR A 343 -11.74 15.61 -14.20
C THR A 343 -10.24 15.44 -13.92
N ASP A 344 -9.66 14.27 -14.19
CA ASP A 344 -8.24 14.01 -13.97
C ASP A 344 -7.39 14.70 -15.04
N LYS A 345 -6.75 15.79 -14.62
CA LYS A 345 -5.90 16.61 -15.49
C LYS A 345 -4.54 15.97 -15.79
N ALA A 346 -4.08 15.02 -14.97
CA ALA A 346 -2.84 14.29 -15.24
C ALA A 346 -3.02 13.32 -16.43
N ILE A 347 -4.15 12.61 -16.50
CA ILE A 347 -4.46 11.73 -17.64
C ILE A 347 -4.67 12.56 -18.92
N ARG A 348 -5.27 13.76 -18.82
CA ARG A 348 -5.34 14.68 -19.97
C ARG A 348 -3.99 15.13 -20.49
N PHE A 349 -3.02 15.36 -19.60
CA PHE A 349 -1.64 15.63 -20.01
C PHE A 349 -1.06 14.45 -20.78
N GLU A 350 -1.23 13.22 -20.28
CA GLU A 350 -0.80 11.99 -20.98
C GLU A 350 -1.43 11.88 -22.38
N LEU A 351 -2.75 12.10 -22.48
CA LEU A 351 -3.46 12.10 -23.75
C LEU A 351 -2.91 13.16 -24.72
N GLY A 352 -2.63 14.36 -24.23
CA GLY A 352 -2.00 15.42 -25.01
C GLY A 352 -0.63 15.00 -25.55
N VAL A 353 0.21 14.35 -24.73
CA VAL A 353 1.53 13.84 -25.14
C VAL A 353 1.38 12.78 -26.23
N LEU A 354 0.41 11.86 -26.09
CA LEU A 354 0.15 10.84 -27.11
C LEU A 354 -0.29 11.46 -28.43
N TYR A 355 -1.24 12.41 -28.42
CA TYR A 355 -1.63 13.12 -29.63
C TYR A 355 -0.46 13.89 -30.26
N PHE A 356 0.37 14.53 -29.44
CA PHE A 356 1.54 15.26 -29.93
C PHE A 356 2.54 14.34 -30.64
N ASN A 357 2.87 13.20 -30.04
CA ASN A 357 3.79 12.23 -30.60
C ASN A 357 3.26 11.61 -31.91
N LEU A 358 1.95 11.47 -32.03
CA LEU A 358 1.27 11.02 -33.25
C LEU A 358 1.09 12.13 -34.30
N GLY A 359 1.63 13.33 -34.06
CA GLY A 359 1.48 14.47 -34.97
C GLY A 359 0.07 15.07 -35.02
N ARG A 360 -0.84 14.63 -34.15
CA ARG A 360 -2.24 15.12 -34.04
C ARG A 360 -2.30 16.43 -33.23
N ILE A 361 -1.58 17.44 -33.71
CA ILE A 361 -1.36 18.72 -33.00
C ILE A 361 -2.67 19.45 -32.67
N ALA A 362 -3.67 19.35 -33.55
CA ALA A 362 -4.97 19.99 -33.36
C ALA A 362 -5.71 19.45 -32.12
N GLU A 363 -5.53 18.17 -31.80
CA GLU A 363 -6.17 17.50 -30.67
C GLU A 363 -5.31 17.56 -29.40
N ALA A 364 -3.99 17.61 -29.55
CA ALA A 364 -3.05 17.73 -28.43
C ALA A 364 -3.21 19.07 -27.67
N LEU A 365 -3.32 20.19 -28.39
CA LEU A 365 -3.36 21.53 -27.80
C LEU A 365 -4.47 21.74 -26.74
N PRO A 366 -5.75 21.42 -27.01
CA PRO A 366 -6.80 21.60 -25.99
C PRO A 366 -6.59 20.73 -24.75
N GLU A 367 -6.05 19.51 -24.90
CA GLU A 367 -5.76 18.64 -23.75
C GLU A 367 -4.64 19.22 -22.87
N PHE A 368 -3.59 19.79 -23.47
CA PHE A 368 -2.56 20.51 -22.70
C PHE A 368 -3.10 21.76 -22.02
N GLN A 369 -3.97 22.54 -22.68
CA GLN A 369 -4.61 23.70 -22.04
C GLN A 369 -5.45 23.31 -20.83
N GLN A 370 -6.14 22.16 -20.87
CA GLN A 370 -6.85 21.62 -19.72
C GLN A 370 -5.89 21.16 -18.62
N ALA A 371 -4.78 20.53 -18.99
CA ALA A 371 -3.76 20.03 -18.07
C ALA A 371 -2.98 21.14 -17.34
N GLU A 372 -2.90 22.35 -17.90
CA GLU A 372 -2.22 23.52 -17.27
C GLU A 372 -2.81 23.94 -15.92
N ASN A 373 -4.05 23.52 -15.63
CA ASN A 373 -4.70 23.74 -14.34
C ASN A 373 -4.26 22.74 -13.25
N ASN A 374 -3.44 21.74 -13.59
CA ASN A 374 -2.84 20.82 -12.62
C ASN A 374 -1.51 21.40 -12.09
N PRO A 375 -1.35 21.66 -10.78
CA PRO A 375 -0.13 22.23 -10.23
C PRO A 375 1.15 21.45 -10.57
N HIS A 376 1.07 20.11 -10.62
CA HIS A 376 2.23 19.24 -10.88
C HIS A 376 2.52 19.00 -12.36
N LYS A 377 1.57 19.32 -13.25
CA LYS A 377 1.74 19.17 -14.71
C LYS A 377 1.73 20.50 -15.46
N ARG A 378 1.61 21.62 -14.76
CA ARG A 378 1.48 22.95 -15.34
C ARG A 378 2.63 23.32 -16.28
N LEU A 379 3.87 23.31 -15.80
CA LEU A 379 5.03 23.70 -16.61
C LEU A 379 5.27 22.75 -17.80
N PRO A 380 5.21 21.41 -17.64
CA PRO A 380 5.27 20.50 -18.77
C PRO A 380 4.15 20.73 -19.78
N ALA A 381 2.91 20.96 -19.31
CA ALA A 381 1.76 21.23 -20.18
C ALA A 381 1.95 22.55 -20.95
N MET A 382 2.48 23.60 -20.32
CA MET A 382 2.80 24.86 -21.00
C MET A 382 3.89 24.67 -22.07
N LEU A 383 4.92 23.89 -21.79
CA LEU A 383 5.98 23.54 -22.74
C LEU A 383 5.40 22.84 -23.97
N TYR A 384 4.61 21.78 -23.77
CA TYR A 384 3.99 21.04 -24.87
C TYR A 384 2.94 21.86 -25.63
N SER A 385 2.13 22.67 -24.94
CA SER A 385 1.23 23.66 -25.55
C SER A 385 2.00 24.61 -26.48
N ALA A 386 3.15 25.13 -26.04
CA ALA A 386 3.99 26.01 -26.86
C ALA A 386 4.58 25.27 -28.07
N ARG A 387 5.01 24.02 -27.91
CA ARG A 387 5.45 23.17 -29.03
C ARG A 387 4.33 22.95 -30.04
N CYS A 388 3.10 22.70 -29.59
CA CYS A 388 1.92 22.59 -30.46
C CYS A 388 1.67 23.89 -31.23
N LEU A 389 1.73 25.05 -30.56
CA LEU A 389 1.56 26.36 -31.20
C LEU A 389 2.65 26.64 -32.24
N ALA A 390 3.90 26.35 -31.92
CA ALA A 390 5.03 26.48 -32.83
C ALA A 390 4.92 25.54 -34.05
N ALA A 391 4.42 24.32 -33.87
CA ALA A 391 4.13 23.40 -34.96
C ALA A 391 3.03 23.91 -35.90
N ARG A 392 2.11 24.76 -35.40
CA ARG A 392 1.08 25.46 -36.19
C ARG A 392 1.54 26.82 -36.72
N ASN A 393 2.84 27.13 -36.67
CA ASN A 393 3.44 28.42 -37.03
C ASN A 393 2.92 29.64 -36.22
N MET A 394 2.25 29.43 -35.09
CA MET A 394 1.83 30.47 -34.15
C MET A 394 2.97 30.81 -33.17
N ASN A 395 4.11 31.23 -33.74
CA ASN A 395 5.37 31.35 -33.01
C ASN A 395 5.34 32.47 -31.95
N ASP A 396 4.59 33.55 -32.19
CA ASP A 396 4.41 34.66 -31.25
C ASP A 396 3.69 34.21 -29.97
N MET A 397 2.63 33.40 -30.11
CA MET A 397 1.88 32.83 -28.99
C MET A 397 2.73 31.79 -28.24
N ALA A 398 3.48 30.96 -28.97
CA ALA A 398 4.40 29.99 -28.39
C ALA A 398 5.48 30.68 -27.54
N ALA A 399 6.12 31.72 -28.06
CA ALA A 399 7.14 32.49 -27.35
C ALA A 399 6.60 33.12 -26.07
N ARG A 400 5.42 33.77 -26.12
CA ARG A 400 4.77 34.35 -24.93
C ARG A 400 4.47 33.30 -23.86
N LYS A 401 3.99 32.12 -24.27
CA LYS A 401 3.68 31.02 -23.34
C LYS A 401 4.95 30.46 -22.67
N LEU A 402 6.03 30.28 -23.42
CA LEU A 402 7.33 29.85 -22.87
C LEU A 402 7.92 30.89 -21.92
N GLN A 403 7.86 32.18 -22.27
CA GLN A 403 8.29 33.26 -21.38
C GLN A 403 7.50 33.29 -20.08
N ALA A 404 6.18 33.03 -20.13
CA ALA A 404 5.37 32.91 -18.91
C ALA A 404 5.80 31.71 -18.07
N ALA A 405 6.03 30.53 -18.67
CA ALA A 405 6.51 29.35 -17.97
C ALA A 405 7.89 29.58 -17.31
N LEU A 406 8.81 30.27 -18.00
CA LEU A 406 10.14 30.61 -17.47
C LEU A 406 10.11 31.59 -16.29
N LYS A 407 9.07 32.45 -16.20
CA LYS A 407 8.86 33.32 -15.04
C LYS A 407 8.37 32.54 -13.82
N GLU A 408 7.55 31.52 -14.03
CA GLU A 408 7.05 30.63 -12.96
C GLU A 408 8.14 29.65 -12.49
N LYS A 409 9.03 29.21 -13.38
CA LYS A 409 10.08 28.23 -13.09
C LYS A 409 11.31 28.86 -12.43
N LEU A 410 11.36 28.92 -11.11
CA LEU A 410 12.48 29.59 -10.40
C LEU A 410 13.81 28.81 -10.39
N GLY A 411 13.75 27.46 -10.39
CA GLY A 411 14.95 26.61 -10.38
C GLY A 411 15.55 26.41 -11.78
N PHE A 412 16.88 26.34 -11.86
CA PHE A 412 17.59 26.02 -13.10
C PHE A 412 17.90 24.51 -13.16
N ASP A 413 16.91 23.75 -13.59
CA ASP A 413 16.99 22.30 -13.81
C ASP A 413 16.74 21.94 -15.29
N ASP A 414 16.66 20.65 -15.59
CA ASP A 414 16.43 20.14 -16.95
C ASP A 414 15.14 20.67 -17.58
N GLU A 415 14.09 20.87 -16.78
CA GLU A 415 12.83 21.44 -17.26
C GLU A 415 12.99 22.90 -17.69
N ARG A 416 13.75 23.71 -16.93
CA ARG A 416 14.07 25.08 -17.35
C ARG A 416 14.94 25.12 -18.60
N LYS A 417 15.93 24.22 -18.73
CA LYS A 417 16.75 24.09 -19.94
C LYS A 417 15.89 23.76 -21.17
N GLU A 418 14.94 22.83 -21.04
CA GLU A 418 13.98 22.48 -22.10
C GLU A 418 13.10 23.67 -22.52
N LEU A 419 12.62 24.48 -21.57
CA LEU A 419 11.84 25.70 -21.84
C LEU A 419 12.68 26.75 -22.59
N LEU A 420 13.89 27.04 -22.12
CA LEU A 420 14.83 27.98 -22.76
C LEU A 420 15.18 27.54 -24.17
N TYR A 421 15.48 26.25 -24.35
CA TYR A 421 15.86 25.69 -25.64
C TYR A 421 14.70 25.81 -26.63
N THR A 422 13.49 25.42 -26.20
CA THR A 422 12.29 25.52 -27.03
C THR A 422 12.00 26.98 -27.39
N LEU A 423 12.21 27.92 -26.47
CA LEU A 423 12.04 29.35 -26.73
C LEU A 423 13.06 29.86 -27.74
N GLY A 424 14.34 29.47 -27.62
CA GLY A 424 15.39 29.79 -28.59
C GLY A 424 15.00 29.33 -30.01
N CYS A 425 14.58 28.08 -30.17
CA CYS A 425 14.12 27.57 -31.47
C CYS A 425 12.90 28.33 -32.02
N VAL A 426 11.95 28.73 -31.17
CA VAL A 426 10.79 29.52 -31.59
C VAL A 426 11.20 30.93 -32.02
N LEU A 427 12.13 31.57 -31.29
CA LEU A 427 12.64 32.91 -31.62
C LEU A 427 13.46 32.90 -32.92
N GLU A 428 14.24 31.85 -33.19
CA GLU A 428 14.90 31.65 -34.48
C GLU A 428 13.89 31.59 -35.63
N LYS A 429 12.80 30.82 -35.47
CA LYS A 429 11.71 30.76 -36.46
C LYS A 429 11.02 32.11 -36.67
N MET A 430 11.07 33.01 -35.69
CA MET A 430 10.58 34.38 -35.79
C MET A 430 11.60 35.35 -36.41
N GLY A 431 12.81 34.90 -36.74
CA GLY A 431 13.90 35.74 -37.24
C GLY A 431 14.64 36.55 -36.16
N LYS A 432 14.31 36.35 -34.88
CA LYS A 432 14.91 37.06 -33.74
C LYS A 432 16.16 36.35 -33.24
N LYS A 433 17.19 36.31 -34.09
CA LYS A 433 18.42 35.52 -33.85
C LYS A 433 19.16 35.92 -32.56
N GLU A 434 19.29 37.21 -32.27
CA GLU A 434 19.97 37.68 -31.06
C GLU A 434 19.24 37.22 -29.79
N GLU A 435 17.93 37.46 -29.71
CA GLU A 435 17.10 37.02 -28.56
C GLU A 435 17.13 35.50 -28.37
N ALA A 436 17.17 34.73 -29.48
CA ALA A 436 17.28 33.29 -29.44
C ALA A 436 18.63 32.85 -28.85
N MET A 437 19.72 33.48 -29.29
CA MET A 437 21.05 33.17 -28.78
C MET A 437 21.21 33.46 -27.30
N ASP A 438 20.57 34.50 -26.79
CA ASP A 438 20.56 34.79 -25.35
C ASP A 438 19.89 33.67 -24.54
N GLN A 439 18.93 32.93 -25.11
CA GLN A 439 18.35 31.76 -24.44
C GLN A 439 19.30 30.56 -24.47
N PHE A 440 19.97 30.32 -25.60
CA PHE A 440 20.93 29.21 -25.71
C PHE A 440 22.17 29.42 -24.84
N LYS A 441 22.68 30.65 -24.72
CA LYS A 441 23.81 30.99 -23.84
C LYS A 441 23.52 30.68 -22.37
N GLN A 442 22.32 31.00 -21.89
CA GLN A 442 21.91 30.66 -20.52
C GLN A 442 22.01 29.15 -20.26
N ILE A 443 21.69 28.31 -21.24
CA ILE A 443 21.86 26.86 -21.13
C ILE A 443 23.35 26.50 -21.15
N PHE A 444 24.09 27.04 -22.12
CA PHE A 444 25.51 26.75 -22.33
C PHE A 444 26.38 27.05 -21.09
N GLU A 445 26.10 28.13 -20.37
CA GLU A 445 26.80 28.52 -19.13
C GLU A 445 26.69 27.47 -18.02
N VAL A 446 25.63 26.65 -18.03
CA VAL A 446 25.36 25.65 -17.00
C VAL A 446 25.61 24.22 -17.50
N ASP A 447 25.27 23.93 -18.75
CA ASP A 447 25.35 22.61 -19.37
C ASP A 447 25.63 22.72 -20.86
N THR A 448 26.90 22.63 -21.23
CA THR A 448 27.34 22.69 -22.63
C THR A 448 26.89 21.47 -23.44
N LYS A 449 26.61 20.33 -22.80
CA LYS A 449 26.24 19.07 -23.45
C LYS A 449 24.73 18.94 -23.67
N PHE A 450 23.95 19.95 -23.30
CA PHE A 450 22.52 19.93 -23.51
C PHE A 450 22.17 20.07 -25.00
N ARG A 451 21.83 18.93 -25.63
CA ARG A 451 21.46 18.85 -27.06
C ARG A 451 22.57 19.40 -27.97
N ASP A 452 22.23 20.33 -28.86
CA ASP A 452 23.10 20.98 -29.85
C ASP A 452 23.48 22.42 -29.43
N VAL A 453 23.32 22.80 -28.16
CA VAL A 453 23.56 24.18 -27.68
C VAL A 453 25.00 24.62 -27.89
N GLU A 454 25.99 23.77 -27.61
CA GLU A 454 27.41 24.08 -27.86
C GLU A 454 27.67 24.44 -29.32
N GLN A 455 27.16 23.62 -30.25
CA GLN A 455 27.32 23.87 -31.68
C GLN A 455 26.65 25.18 -32.09
N ARG A 456 25.41 25.43 -31.65
CA ARG A 456 24.67 26.67 -31.96
C ARG A 456 25.40 27.93 -31.48
N VAL A 457 25.98 27.89 -30.29
CA VAL A 457 26.72 29.03 -29.72
C VAL A 457 28.03 29.25 -30.48
N ASN A 458 28.78 28.18 -30.77
CA ASN A 458 30.03 28.28 -31.53
C ASN A 458 29.80 28.84 -32.94
N ASP A 459 28.81 28.30 -33.67
CA ASP A 459 28.46 28.75 -35.02
C ASP A 459 28.07 30.23 -35.05
N TYR A 460 27.39 30.72 -34.01
CA TYR A 460 27.03 32.14 -33.88
C TYR A 460 28.25 33.05 -33.75
N TYR A 461 29.25 32.69 -32.94
CA TYR A 461 30.46 33.51 -32.77
C TYR A 461 31.42 33.39 -33.96
N SER A 462 31.52 32.21 -34.57
CA SER A 462 32.32 32.01 -35.79
C SER A 462 31.76 32.74 -37.00
N GLY A 463 30.44 32.99 -37.05
CA GLY A 463 29.80 33.78 -38.11
C GLY A 463 29.83 35.30 -37.91
N GLN A 464 30.31 35.77 -36.75
CA GLN A 464 30.48 37.21 -36.45
C GLN A 464 31.91 37.72 -36.67
N GLY A 465 32.89 36.82 -36.73
CA GLY A 465 34.27 37.10 -37.15
C GLY A 465 34.45 36.90 -38.64
#